data_AF-A0A1F2U3V0-F1
#
_entry.id   AF-A0A1F2U3V0-F1
#
_cell.length_a   1.000
_cell.length_b   1.000
_cell.length_c   1.000
_cell.angle_alpha   90.00
_cell.angle_beta   90.00
_cell.angle_gamma   90.00
#
_symmetry.space_group_name_H-M   'P 1'
#
loop_
_entity.id
_entity.type
_entity.pdbx_description
1 polymer ?
#
loop_
_entity_poly.entity_id
_entity_poly.type
_entity_poly.pdbx_seq_one_letter_code
_entity_poly.pdbx_strand_id
1 'polypeptide(L)'
;MSVFDKHHQTLEHHETMMGSARGRLAVALDLITESVALVGQHGVYCRSERFPGKPTMDIALVLEQLDDAKQLMQSAMEELRARA
;
A
#
# COMPACT_ATOMS: atom_id res chain seq x y z
N MET A 1 -4.89 -12.67 -16.33
CA MET A 1 -4.36 -13.25 -15.08
C MET A 1 -5.08 -12.61 -13.91
N SER A 2 -5.49 -13.40 -12.92
CA SER A 2 -6.07 -12.87 -11.68
C SER A 2 -4.99 -12.24 -10.79
N VAL A 3 -5.40 -11.47 -9.77
CA VAL A 3 -4.47 -10.95 -8.75
C VAL A 3 -3.76 -12.08 -8.00
N PHE A 4 -4.44 -13.22 -7.83
CA PHE A 4 -3.88 -14.41 -7.20
C PHE A 4 -2.78 -15.06 -8.06
N ASP A 5 -2.95 -15.07 -9.39
CA ASP A 5 -1.91 -15.57 -10.30
C ASP A 5 -0.71 -14.62 -10.35
N LYS A 6 -0.97 -13.30 -10.37
CA LYS A 6 0.06 -12.27 -10.46
C LYS A 6 0.99 -12.25 -9.24
N HIS A 7 0.43 -12.47 -8.04
CA HIS A 7 1.16 -12.41 -6.77
C HIS A 7 1.27 -13.77 -6.08
N HIS A 8 1.15 -14.88 -6.84
CA HIS A 8 1.06 -16.24 -6.31
C HIS A 8 2.15 -16.56 -5.29
N GLN A 9 3.42 -16.32 -5.62
CA GLN A 9 4.55 -16.67 -4.76
C GLN A 9 4.53 -15.89 -3.44
N THR A 10 4.23 -14.59 -3.48
CA THR A 10 4.14 -13.74 -2.28
C THR A 10 2.94 -14.14 -1.44
N LEU A 11 1.79 -14.40 -2.06
CA LEU A 11 0.60 -14.90 -1.36
C LEU A 11 0.88 -16.23 -0.68
N GLU A 12 1.46 -17.20 -1.37
CA GLU A 12 1.81 -18.50 -0.79
C GLU A 12 2.71 -18.35 0.45
N HIS A 13 3.75 -17.52 0.35
CA HIS A 13 4.68 -17.27 1.46
C HIS A 13 3.96 -16.68 2.69
N HIS A 14 3.21 -15.60 2.49
CA HIS A 14 2.56 -14.90 3.60
C HIS A 14 1.35 -15.66 4.16
N GLU A 15 0.55 -16.33 3.32
CA GLU A 15 -0.57 -17.16 3.77
C GLU A 15 -0.08 -18.37 4.58
N THR A 16 1.08 -18.94 4.23
CA THR A 16 1.71 -20.04 5.00
C THR A 16 2.15 -19.57 6.38
N MET A 17 2.78 -18.40 6.48
CA MET A 17 3.30 -17.90 7.76
C MET A 17 2.24 -17.31 8.68
N MET A 18 1.19 -16.71 8.12
CA MET A 18 0.25 -15.87 8.87
C MET A 18 -1.21 -16.34 8.80
N GLY A 19 -1.49 -17.39 8.02
CA GLY A 19 -2.84 -17.83 7.67
C GLY A 19 -3.43 -16.98 6.53
N SER A 20 -4.49 -17.49 5.89
CA SER A 20 -4.99 -16.93 4.63
C SER A 20 -5.41 -15.45 4.74
N ALA A 21 -6.19 -15.07 5.76
CA ALA A 21 -6.66 -13.69 5.91
C ALA A 21 -5.51 -12.70 6.13
N ARG A 22 -4.58 -13.01 7.04
CA ARG A 22 -3.49 -12.10 7.41
C ARG A 22 -2.39 -12.09 6.37
N GLY A 23 -2.15 -13.23 5.71
CA GLY A 23 -1.24 -13.33 4.59
C GLY A 23 -1.68 -12.45 3.42
N ARG A 24 -2.98 -12.47 3.06
CA ARG A 24 -3.53 -11.60 2.02
C ARG A 24 -3.45 -10.11 2.37
N LEU A 25 -3.74 -9.76 3.63
CA LEU A 25 -3.58 -8.38 4.09
C LEU A 25 -2.13 -7.93 4.06
N ALA A 26 -1.17 -8.80 4.38
CA ALA A 26 0.25 -8.49 4.27
C ALA A 26 0.67 -8.20 2.82
N VAL A 27 0.25 -9.04 1.85
CA VAL A 27 0.54 -8.78 0.43
C VAL A 27 -0.13 -7.49 -0.05
N ALA A 28 -1.36 -7.22 0.35
CA ALA A 28 -2.03 -5.96 0.00
C ALA A 28 -1.35 -4.73 0.61
N LEU A 29 -0.82 -4.85 1.85
CA LEU A 29 -0.05 -3.79 2.49
C LEU A 29 1.25 -3.49 1.74
N ASP A 30 1.94 -4.52 1.26
CA ASP A 30 3.15 -4.37 0.43
C ASP A 30 2.84 -3.63 -0.88
N LEU A 31 1.72 -3.97 -1.55
CA LEU A 31 1.31 -3.32 -2.80
C LEU A 31 0.95 -1.84 -2.60
N ILE A 32 0.30 -1.50 -1.49
CA ILE A 32 0.05 -0.10 -1.13
C ILE A 32 1.36 0.62 -0.84
N THR A 33 2.28 -0.02 -0.13
CA THR A 33 3.59 0.56 0.19
C THR A 33 4.40 0.84 -1.09
N GLU A 34 4.39 -0.08 -2.05
CA GLU A 34 5.00 0.14 -3.37
C GLU A 34 4.32 1.30 -4.11
N SER A 35 2.99 1.37 -4.06
CA SER A 35 2.23 2.47 -4.68
C SER A 35 2.59 3.82 -4.07
N VAL A 36 2.68 3.94 -2.75
CA VAL A 36 3.15 5.16 -2.06
C VAL A 36 4.55 5.54 -2.54
N ALA A 37 5.46 4.58 -2.67
CA ALA A 37 6.82 4.84 -3.14
C ALA A 37 6.86 5.33 -4.60
N LEU A 38 6.05 4.75 -5.49
CA LEU A 38 5.95 5.16 -6.90
C LEU A 38 5.36 6.56 -7.04
N VAL A 39 4.26 6.85 -6.34
CA VAL A 39 3.63 8.17 -6.37
C VAL A 39 4.53 9.23 -5.71
N GLY A 40 5.24 8.86 -4.64
CA GLY A 40 6.19 9.76 -3.97
C GLY A 40 7.31 10.20 -4.91
N GLN A 41 7.87 9.27 -5.69
CA GLN A 41 8.84 9.60 -6.74
C GLN A 41 8.24 10.53 -7.79
N HIS A 42 7.02 10.25 -8.25
CA HIS A 42 6.33 11.13 -9.19
C HIS A 42 6.13 12.54 -8.59
N GLY A 43 5.80 12.67 -7.30
CA GLY A 43 5.68 13.95 -6.60
C GLY A 43 6.97 14.76 -6.53
N VAL A 44 8.13 14.12 -6.52
CA VAL A 44 9.43 14.82 -6.61
C VAL A 44 9.65 15.42 -8.00
N TYR A 45 9.25 14.70 -9.05
CA TYR A 45 9.47 15.14 -10.43
C TYR A 45 8.35 16.05 -10.97
N CYS A 46 7.13 15.88 -10.48
CA CYS A 46 5.96 16.64 -10.87
C CYS A 46 5.94 17.98 -10.13
N ARG A 47 6.22 19.07 -10.85
CA ARG A 47 6.25 20.42 -10.28
C ARG A 47 4.89 21.09 -10.43
N SER A 48 4.39 21.67 -9.36
CA SER A 48 3.26 22.58 -9.48
C SER A 48 3.69 23.90 -10.13
N GLU A 49 3.02 24.29 -11.21
CA GLU A 49 3.17 25.62 -11.81
C GLU A 49 2.66 26.73 -10.87
N ARG A 50 1.66 26.40 -10.06
CA ARG A 50 0.99 27.35 -9.13
C ARG A 50 1.74 27.47 -7.80
N PHE A 51 2.36 26.40 -7.33
CA PHE A 51 3.06 26.33 -6.04
C PHE A 51 4.49 25.80 -6.21
N PRO A 52 5.47 26.67 -6.53
CA PRO A 52 6.85 26.26 -6.73
C PRO A 52 7.40 25.46 -5.54
N GLY A 53 8.07 24.34 -5.83
CA GLY A 53 8.67 23.47 -4.81
C GLY A 53 7.71 22.49 -4.12
N LYS A 54 6.43 22.46 -4.53
CA LYS A 54 5.45 21.47 -4.06
C LYS A 54 4.97 20.57 -5.20
N PRO A 55 4.64 19.30 -4.93
CA PRO A 55 3.95 18.45 -5.89
C PRO A 55 2.59 19.05 -6.26
N THR A 56 2.07 18.68 -7.42
CA THR A 56 0.70 19.02 -7.81
C THR A 56 -0.29 18.44 -6.79
N MET A 57 -1.39 19.17 -6.55
CA MET A 57 -2.36 18.84 -5.48
C MET A 57 -2.95 17.43 -5.62
N ASP A 58 -3.23 16.99 -6.84
CA ASP A 58 -3.70 15.64 -7.15
C ASP A 58 -2.75 14.55 -6.62
N ILE A 59 -1.44 14.70 -6.84
CA ILE A 59 -0.42 13.77 -6.35
C ILE A 59 -0.33 13.79 -4.83
N ALA A 60 -0.42 14.97 -4.21
CA ALA A 60 -0.44 15.10 -2.76
C ALA A 60 -1.64 14.36 -2.13
N LEU A 61 -2.84 14.52 -2.71
CA LEU A 61 -4.05 13.83 -2.27
C LEU A 61 -3.96 12.30 -2.46
N VAL A 62 -3.40 11.83 -3.58
CA VAL A 62 -3.19 10.38 -3.80
C VAL A 62 -2.24 9.79 -2.76
N LEU A 63 -1.15 10.50 -2.43
CA LEU A 63 -0.23 10.06 -1.38
C LEU A 63 -0.92 9.96 -0.01
N GLU A 64 -1.71 10.95 0.36
CA GLU A 64 -2.48 10.96 1.61
C GLU A 64 -3.42 9.76 1.68
N GLN A 65 -4.25 9.56 0.65
CA GLN A 65 -5.22 8.45 0.62
C GLN A 65 -4.55 7.06 0.67
N LEU A 66 -3.41 6.90 -0.01
CA LEU A 66 -2.66 5.64 0.03
C LEU A 66 -2.01 5.40 1.40
N ASP A 67 -1.49 6.44 2.05
CA ASP A 67 -0.93 6.31 3.39
C ASP A 67 -2.00 5.98 4.43
N ASP A 68 -3.17 6.63 4.37
CA ASP A 68 -4.32 6.33 5.22
C ASP A 68 -4.77 4.87 5.07
N ALA A 69 -4.90 4.39 3.83
CA ALA A 69 -5.26 2.99 3.55
C ALA A 69 -4.23 2.01 4.14
N LYS A 70 -2.94 2.34 4.05
CA LYS A 70 -1.84 1.55 4.64
C LYS A 70 -1.99 1.45 6.15
N GLN A 71 -2.26 2.56 6.83
CA GLN A 71 -2.44 2.60 8.29
C GLN A 71 -3.66 1.79 8.73
N LEU A 72 -4.79 1.90 8.03
CA LEU A 72 -5.99 1.12 8.33
C LEU A 72 -5.76 -0.39 8.17
N MET A 73 -5.03 -0.81 7.13
CA MET A 73 -4.69 -2.21 6.92
C MET A 73 -3.75 -2.76 8.00
N GLN A 74 -2.75 -1.98 8.42
CA GLN A 74 -1.88 -2.34 9.55
C GLN A 74 -2.70 -2.54 10.83
N SER A 75 -3.60 -1.61 11.13
CA SER A 75 -4.49 -1.70 12.29
C SER A 75 -5.37 -2.97 12.24
N ALA A 76 -5.96 -3.29 11.08
CA ALA A 76 -6.76 -4.50 10.92
C ALA A 76 -5.93 -5.78 11.13
N MET A 77 -4.69 -5.81 10.64
CA MET A 77 -3.78 -6.94 10.86
C MET A 77 -3.41 -7.14 12.33
N GLU A 78 -3.24 -6.04 13.09
CA GLU A 78 -2.98 -6.04 14.53
C GLU A 78 -4.20 -6.54 15.31
N GLU A 79 -5.40 -6.07 14.97
CA GLU A 79 -6.65 -6.53 15.59
C GLU A 79 -6.85 -8.04 15.37
N LEU A 80 -6.62 -8.53 14.16
CA LEU A 80 -6.64 -9.96 13.86
C LEU A 80 -5.54 -10.73 14.62
N ARG A 81 -4.47 -10.08 15.10
CA ARG A 81 -3.47 -10.69 16.01
C ARG A 81 -4.03 -10.95 17.38
N ALA A 82 -4.71 -9.94 17.92
CA ALA A 82 -5.20 -9.97 19.29
C ALA A 82 -6.34 -10.99 19.47
N ARG A 83 -7.02 -11.34 18.37
CA ARG A 83 -8.15 -12.29 18.35
C ARG A 83 -7.73 -13.74 18.04
N ALA A 84 -6.45 -13.99 17.72
CA ALA A 84 -5.90 -15.31 17.38
C ALA A 84 -5.18 -15.93 18.57
#